data_AF-A0A2V9L787-F1
#
_entry.id   AF-A0A2V9L787-F1
#
_cell.length_a   1.000
_cell.length_b   1.000
_cell.length_c   1.000
_cell.angle_alpha   90.00
_cell.angle_beta   90.00
_cell.angle_gamma   90.00
#
_symmetry.space_group_name_H-M   'P 1'
#
loop_
_entity.id
_entity.type
_entity.pdbx_description
1 polymer ?
#
loop_
_entity_poly.entity_id
_entity_poly.type
_entity_poly.pdbx_seq_one_letter_code
_entity_poly.pdbx_strand_id
1 'polypeptide(L)'
;PYAQRLYERRRSRGMTEPEALQTARLPRIFADLMVAAGDADGSVGGALTTTADTVRAALWTLGLAPGFSLVSSFFLMVSPQKNIGADGACLFADCAVVPQPSPAQLAEIALATAENARALLEVEPRVAMLSFSTKGNAGHPTAAAVREATKTLCARAPHLIADGELQLDAAVVPEIAAQSSGVGGERACQCFHLPRAQLRQHRLQTRRAFRRLHRRRSHPAGPLATRERPLARRERRGHRERGRITAIQAASLKAQEAIRM
;
A
#
# COMPACT_ATOMS: atom_id res chain seq x y z
N PRO A 1 -9.84 28.98 -15.08
CA PRO A 1 -10.24 27.55 -15.01
C PRO A 1 -10.01 26.90 -13.63
N TYR A 2 -8.78 26.54 -13.23
CA TYR A 2 -8.54 25.68 -12.06
C TYR A 2 -9.10 26.18 -10.71
N ALA A 3 -8.98 27.47 -10.41
CA ALA A 3 -9.51 28.07 -9.17
C ALA A 3 -11.03 27.91 -9.03
N GLN A 4 -11.78 28.14 -10.12
CA GLN A 4 -13.23 27.94 -10.17
C GLN A 4 -13.58 26.47 -9.91
N ARG A 5 -12.86 25.53 -10.54
CA ARG A 5 -13.08 24.09 -10.34
C ARG A 5 -12.83 23.65 -8.89
N LEU A 6 -11.81 24.22 -8.24
CA LEU A 6 -11.58 24.02 -6.80
C LEU A 6 -12.73 24.60 -5.96
N TYR A 7 -13.19 25.82 -6.27
CA TYR A 7 -14.33 26.45 -5.60
C TYR A 7 -15.61 25.61 -5.74
N GLU A 8 -15.96 25.15 -6.94
CA GLU A 8 -17.14 24.30 -7.19
C GLU A 8 -17.12 23.02 -6.33
N ARG A 9 -15.96 22.37 -6.18
CA ARG A 9 -15.80 21.18 -5.31
C ARG A 9 -15.82 21.49 -3.81
N ARG A 10 -15.57 22.73 -3.39
CA ARG A 10 -15.29 23.09 -1.99
C ARG A 10 -16.26 24.12 -1.39
N ARG A 11 -17.12 24.76 -2.19
CA ARG A 11 -18.13 25.74 -1.72
C ARG A 11 -19.11 25.15 -0.70
N SER A 12 -19.50 23.89 -0.86
CA SER A 12 -20.32 23.14 0.11
C SER A 12 -19.60 22.83 1.44
N ARG A 13 -18.29 23.10 1.50
CA ARG A 13 -17.44 23.01 2.70
C ARG A 13 -16.92 24.37 3.15
N GLY A 14 -17.58 25.46 2.74
CA GLY A 14 -17.33 26.83 3.20
C GLY A 14 -16.20 27.59 2.48
N MET A 15 -15.56 27.01 1.46
CA MET A 15 -14.50 27.71 0.71
C MET A 15 -15.10 28.84 -0.14
N THR A 16 -14.55 30.04 -0.01
CA THR A 16 -14.87 31.22 -0.83
C THR A 16 -14.07 31.27 -2.14
N GLU A 17 -14.51 32.07 -3.11
CA GLU A 17 -13.78 32.23 -4.38
C GLU A 17 -12.36 32.82 -4.21
N PRO A 18 -12.11 33.85 -3.36
CA PRO A 18 -10.76 34.35 -3.13
C PRO A 18 -9.83 33.31 -2.49
N GLU A 19 -10.33 32.52 -1.54
CA GLU A 19 -9.58 31.41 -0.94
C GLU A 19 -9.27 30.31 -1.97
N ALA A 20 -10.21 29.99 -2.85
CA ALA A 20 -9.99 29.02 -3.92
C ALA A 20 -8.92 29.53 -4.91
N LEU A 21 -8.93 30.83 -5.25
CA LEU A 21 -7.91 31.44 -6.10
C LEU A 21 -6.51 31.40 -5.47
N GLN A 22 -6.40 31.68 -4.17
CA GLN A 22 -5.11 31.57 -3.46
C GLN A 22 -4.66 30.11 -3.31
N THR A 23 -5.58 29.21 -2.94
CA THR A 23 -5.29 27.78 -2.73
C THR A 23 -4.87 27.09 -4.03
N ALA A 24 -5.50 27.44 -5.16
CA ALA A 24 -5.17 26.90 -6.48
C ALA A 24 -3.76 27.28 -6.96
N ARG A 25 -3.13 28.32 -6.40
CA ARG A 25 -1.73 28.69 -6.71
C ARG A 25 -0.68 27.84 -5.98
N LEU A 26 -1.08 27.02 -5.00
CA LEU A 26 -0.17 26.13 -4.30
C LEU A 26 0.26 24.99 -5.26
N PRO A 27 1.57 24.77 -5.53
CA PRO A 27 2.01 23.88 -6.61
C PRO A 27 1.40 22.46 -6.61
N ARG A 28 1.23 21.86 -5.42
CA ARG A 28 0.56 20.55 -5.26
C ARG A 28 -0.92 20.57 -5.66
N ILE A 29 -1.65 21.64 -5.29
CA ILE A 29 -3.06 21.81 -5.64
C ILE A 29 -3.18 22.09 -7.14
N PHE A 30 -2.31 22.93 -7.69
CA PHE A 30 -2.28 23.24 -9.12
C PHE A 30 -2.05 21.99 -9.97
N ALA A 31 -1.04 21.19 -9.62
CA ALA A 31 -0.74 19.93 -10.30
C ALA A 31 -1.95 18.97 -10.26
N ASP A 32 -2.57 18.77 -9.11
CA ASP A 32 -3.74 17.90 -9.01
C ASP A 32 -4.98 18.47 -9.74
N LEU A 33 -5.10 19.81 -9.87
CA LEU A 33 -6.17 20.46 -10.65
C LEU A 33 -5.97 20.32 -12.16
N MET A 34 -4.72 20.31 -12.64
CA MET A 34 -4.38 19.93 -14.03
C MET A 34 -4.80 18.48 -14.29
N VAL A 35 -4.40 17.55 -13.40
CA VAL A 35 -4.77 16.12 -13.52
C VAL A 35 -6.28 15.95 -13.56
N ALA A 36 -7.00 16.56 -12.61
CA ALA A 36 -8.45 16.51 -12.60
C ALA A 36 -9.08 17.04 -13.90
N ALA A 37 -8.42 17.97 -14.60
CA ALA A 37 -8.93 18.65 -15.79
C ALA A 37 -8.61 17.92 -17.10
N GLY A 38 -7.78 16.87 -17.07
CA GLY A 38 -7.29 16.18 -18.26
C GLY A 38 -6.05 16.83 -18.88
N ASP A 39 -5.47 17.85 -18.23
CA ASP A 39 -4.25 18.54 -18.67
C ASP A 39 -2.96 17.78 -18.26
N ALA A 40 -3.09 16.69 -17.49
CA ALA A 40 -2.02 15.76 -17.11
C ALA A 40 -2.59 14.39 -16.67
N ASP A 41 -1.85 13.30 -16.84
CA ASP A 41 -2.30 11.96 -16.44
C ASP A 41 -2.05 11.63 -14.94
N GLY A 42 -1.22 12.42 -14.24
CA GLY A 42 -0.91 12.19 -12.83
C GLY A 42 0.00 13.25 -12.20
N SER A 43 0.10 13.22 -10.88
CA SER A 43 0.93 14.14 -10.08
C SER A 43 1.83 13.38 -9.10
N VAL A 44 2.97 13.98 -8.76
CA VAL A 44 3.91 13.44 -7.76
C VAL A 44 4.29 14.54 -6.77
N GLY A 45 4.20 14.24 -5.48
CA GLY A 45 4.46 15.20 -4.39
C GLY A 45 5.21 14.57 -3.21
N GLY A 46 5.38 15.34 -2.13
CA GLY A 46 6.00 14.84 -0.89
C GLY A 46 7.50 15.07 -0.73
N ALA A 47 8.18 15.64 -1.73
CA ALA A 47 9.61 15.98 -1.62
C ALA A 47 9.88 17.14 -0.63
N LEU A 48 9.01 18.16 -0.65
CA LEU A 48 9.06 19.36 0.21
C LEU A 48 7.75 19.56 1.01
N THR A 49 6.80 18.62 0.92
CA THR A 49 5.47 18.70 1.53
C THR A 49 5.22 17.50 2.44
N THR A 50 4.39 17.65 3.47
CA THR A 50 4.04 16.50 4.31
C THR A 50 3.13 15.52 3.55
N THR A 51 3.11 14.25 3.95
CA THR A 51 2.15 13.27 3.43
C THR A 51 0.71 13.74 3.65
N ALA A 52 0.42 14.38 4.80
CA ALA A 52 -0.90 14.92 5.11
C ALA A 52 -1.32 16.04 4.15
N ASP A 53 -0.41 16.96 3.80
CA ASP A 53 -0.72 18.05 2.86
C ASP A 53 -0.88 17.57 1.41
N THR A 54 -0.19 16.47 1.08
CA THR A 54 -0.24 15.84 -0.25
C THR A 54 -1.54 15.05 -0.42
N VAL A 55 -1.93 14.23 0.57
CA VAL A 55 -3.23 13.53 0.57
C VAL A 55 -4.40 14.51 0.66
N ARG A 56 -4.28 15.60 1.46
CA ARG A 56 -5.32 16.64 1.54
C ARG A 56 -5.50 17.37 0.20
N ALA A 57 -4.42 17.63 -0.52
CA ALA A 57 -4.49 18.24 -1.85
C ALA A 57 -5.32 17.36 -2.79
N ALA A 58 -4.89 16.11 -2.99
CA ALA A 58 -5.58 15.14 -3.82
C ALA A 58 -7.06 14.94 -3.45
N LEU A 59 -7.40 14.89 -2.16
CA LEU A 59 -8.79 14.79 -1.71
C LEU A 59 -9.64 16.03 -2.06
N TRP A 60 -9.06 17.23 -2.08
CA TRP A 60 -9.78 18.46 -2.46
C TRP A 60 -9.97 18.57 -3.98
N THR A 61 -9.00 18.10 -4.77
CA THR A 61 -8.89 18.32 -6.23
C THR A 61 -9.35 17.13 -7.07
N LEU A 62 -8.87 15.92 -6.78
CA LEU A 62 -9.18 14.65 -7.44
C LEU A 62 -10.37 13.96 -6.76
N GLY A 63 -10.40 13.96 -5.43
CA GLY A 63 -11.41 13.26 -4.63
C GLY A 63 -11.10 11.77 -4.45
N LEU A 64 -12.15 10.96 -4.31
CA LEU A 64 -12.07 9.50 -4.17
C LEU A 64 -12.59 8.82 -5.44
N ALA A 65 -12.07 7.63 -5.74
CA ALA A 65 -12.60 6.79 -6.81
C ALA A 65 -14.02 6.28 -6.44
N PRO A 66 -14.92 6.08 -7.42
CA PRO A 66 -16.25 5.50 -7.16
C PRO A 66 -16.15 4.15 -6.42
N GLY A 67 -16.98 3.97 -5.39
CA GLY A 67 -16.95 2.76 -4.55
C GLY A 67 -15.89 2.73 -3.44
N PHE A 68 -15.09 3.80 -3.31
CA PHE A 68 -14.10 3.99 -2.25
C PHE A 68 -14.48 5.15 -1.31
N SER A 69 -14.27 4.94 -0.01
CA SER A 69 -14.53 5.88 1.09
C SER A 69 -13.26 6.52 1.65
N LEU A 70 -12.06 5.99 1.30
CA LEU A 70 -10.78 6.48 1.81
C LEU A 70 -9.65 6.42 0.77
N VAL A 71 -8.53 7.09 1.10
CA VAL A 71 -7.23 6.94 0.44
C VAL A 71 -6.34 6.04 1.30
N SER A 72 -5.63 5.12 0.67
CA SER A 72 -4.66 4.24 1.32
C SER A 72 -3.26 4.35 0.71
N SER A 73 -2.25 3.83 1.40
CA SER A 73 -0.91 3.63 0.83
C SER A 73 -0.56 2.17 0.68
N PHE A 74 0.38 1.88 -0.21
CA PHE A 74 1.03 0.58 -0.27
C PHE A 74 2.56 0.74 -0.42
N PHE A 75 3.29 -0.32 -0.05
CA PHE A 75 4.68 -0.50 -0.43
C PHE A 75 4.78 -1.60 -1.48
N LEU A 76 5.44 -1.30 -2.60
CA LEU A 76 6.01 -2.33 -3.48
C LEU A 76 7.26 -2.89 -2.80
N MET A 77 7.21 -4.17 -2.46
CA MET A 77 8.27 -4.93 -1.82
C MET A 77 8.89 -5.86 -2.85
N VAL A 78 10.18 -5.69 -3.14
CA VAL A 78 10.92 -6.49 -4.12
C VAL A 78 11.97 -7.34 -3.42
N SER A 79 11.82 -8.65 -3.51
CA SER A 79 12.70 -9.68 -2.97
C SER A 79 13.63 -10.23 -4.07
N PRO A 80 14.89 -10.57 -3.75
CA PRO A 80 15.74 -11.36 -4.65
C PRO A 80 15.28 -12.82 -4.79
N GLN A 81 14.36 -13.28 -3.93
CA GLN A 81 13.81 -14.63 -3.97
C GLN A 81 12.55 -14.64 -4.84
N LYS A 82 12.66 -15.26 -6.02
CA LYS A 82 11.62 -15.24 -7.07
C LYS A 82 10.34 -16.02 -6.73
N ASN A 83 10.41 -16.95 -5.77
CA ASN A 83 9.29 -17.73 -5.27
C ASN A 83 8.35 -16.98 -4.30
N ILE A 84 8.49 -15.67 -4.14
CA ILE A 84 7.63 -14.82 -3.29
C ILE A 84 6.85 -13.85 -4.17
N GLY A 85 5.53 -13.76 -3.97
CA GLY A 85 4.65 -12.89 -4.76
C GLY A 85 4.70 -13.22 -6.26
N ALA A 86 4.79 -12.17 -7.09
CA ALA A 86 5.06 -12.27 -8.52
C ALA A 86 6.56 -12.01 -8.76
N ASP A 87 7.35 -13.05 -9.05
CA ASP A 87 8.79 -12.95 -9.34
C ASP A 87 9.60 -12.13 -8.31
N GLY A 88 9.27 -12.31 -7.02
CA GLY A 88 9.86 -11.61 -5.89
C GLY A 88 9.13 -10.32 -5.49
N ALA A 89 8.16 -9.84 -6.27
CA ALA A 89 7.44 -8.59 -6.04
C ALA A 89 6.06 -8.81 -5.37
N CYS A 90 5.72 -7.98 -4.40
CA CYS A 90 4.41 -7.98 -3.74
C CYS A 90 4.09 -6.60 -3.10
N LEU A 91 2.81 -6.35 -2.83
CA LEU A 91 2.30 -5.11 -2.24
C LEU A 91 1.89 -5.28 -0.77
N PHE A 92 2.24 -4.31 0.08
CA PHE A 92 1.86 -4.26 1.50
C PHE A 92 1.07 -2.98 1.80
N ALA A 93 -0.15 -3.11 2.34
CA ALA A 93 -1.07 -1.99 2.66
C ALA A 93 -1.70 -2.14 4.06
N ASP A 94 -2.43 -1.16 4.60
CA ASP A 94 -2.02 0.24 4.53
C ASP A 94 -0.88 0.48 5.51
N CYS A 95 0.25 0.98 5.01
CA CYS A 95 1.44 1.14 5.83
C CYS A 95 1.68 2.57 6.34
N ALA A 96 0.88 3.56 5.92
CA ALA A 96 1.17 4.97 6.20
C ALA A 96 -0.05 5.87 6.44
N VAL A 97 -1.21 5.63 5.79
CA VAL A 97 -2.34 6.59 5.79
C VAL A 97 -3.35 6.25 6.88
N VAL A 98 -4.05 5.13 6.80
CA VAL A 98 -5.12 4.73 7.74
C VAL A 98 -4.52 4.01 8.97
N PRO A 99 -4.60 4.58 10.20
CA PRO A 99 -3.94 3.96 11.36
C PRO A 99 -4.66 2.73 11.92
N GLN A 100 -5.99 2.74 11.90
CA GLN A 100 -6.86 1.69 12.42
C GLN A 100 -8.10 1.60 11.53
N PRO A 101 -8.06 0.85 10.42
CA PRO A 101 -9.22 0.68 9.55
C PRO A 101 -10.30 -0.14 10.27
N SER A 102 -11.57 0.22 10.06
CA SER A 102 -12.70 -0.66 10.37
C SER A 102 -12.70 -1.90 9.44
N PRO A 103 -13.44 -2.98 9.73
CA PRO A 103 -13.52 -4.15 8.85
C PRO A 103 -13.94 -3.82 7.40
N ALA A 104 -14.89 -2.90 7.22
CA ALA A 104 -15.31 -2.44 5.90
C ALA A 104 -14.20 -1.66 5.17
N GLN A 105 -13.47 -0.79 5.89
CA GLN A 105 -12.31 -0.06 5.35
C GLN A 105 -11.14 -0.99 5.04
N LEU A 106 -10.94 -2.02 5.85
CA LEU A 106 -9.93 -3.06 5.68
C LEU A 106 -10.17 -3.86 4.40
N ALA A 107 -11.42 -4.25 4.14
CA ALA A 107 -11.84 -4.86 2.87
C ALA A 107 -11.67 -3.91 1.68
N GLU A 108 -12.00 -2.62 1.84
CA GLU A 108 -11.83 -1.61 0.79
C GLU A 108 -10.35 -1.40 0.41
N ILE A 109 -9.45 -1.34 1.40
CA ILE A 109 -8.01 -1.22 1.15
C ILE A 109 -7.48 -2.48 0.43
N ALA A 110 -7.99 -3.66 0.78
CA ALA A 110 -7.64 -4.90 0.11
C ALA A 110 -8.05 -4.88 -1.39
N LEU A 111 -9.26 -4.41 -1.71
CA LEU A 111 -9.69 -4.18 -3.10
C LEU A 111 -8.78 -3.19 -3.83
N ALA A 112 -8.52 -2.01 -3.24
CA ALA A 112 -7.60 -1.04 -3.84
C ALA A 112 -6.20 -1.64 -4.09
N THR A 113 -5.70 -2.46 -3.16
CA THR A 113 -4.37 -3.07 -3.29
C THR A 113 -4.35 -4.15 -4.37
N ALA A 114 -5.43 -4.92 -4.52
CA ALA A 114 -5.60 -5.89 -5.60
C ALA A 114 -5.58 -5.20 -6.99
N GLU A 115 -6.32 -4.10 -7.15
CA GLU A 115 -6.31 -3.31 -8.38
C GLU A 115 -4.92 -2.71 -8.69
N ASN A 116 -4.20 -2.21 -7.67
CA ASN A 116 -2.83 -1.75 -7.85
C ASN A 116 -1.87 -2.91 -8.22
N ALA A 117 -2.06 -4.11 -7.66
CA ALA A 117 -1.24 -5.27 -8.02
C ALA A 117 -1.49 -5.70 -9.47
N ARG A 118 -2.73 -5.70 -9.94
CA ARG A 118 -3.05 -5.97 -11.35
C ARG A 118 -2.41 -4.95 -12.29
N ALA A 119 -2.47 -3.66 -11.94
CA ALA A 119 -1.93 -2.58 -12.76
C ALA A 119 -0.38 -2.45 -12.73
N LEU A 120 0.28 -2.82 -11.63
CA LEU A 120 1.73 -2.61 -11.45
C LEU A 120 2.59 -3.86 -11.60
N LEU A 121 2.00 -5.04 -11.38
CA LEU A 121 2.69 -6.33 -11.46
C LEU A 121 2.20 -7.20 -12.63
N GLU A 122 1.15 -6.77 -13.35
CA GLU A 122 0.58 -7.47 -14.51
C GLU A 122 0.18 -8.94 -14.21
N VAL A 123 -0.28 -9.19 -12.97
CA VAL A 123 -0.75 -10.51 -12.50
C VAL A 123 -2.17 -10.44 -11.95
N GLU A 124 -2.88 -11.57 -11.96
CA GLU A 124 -4.14 -11.67 -11.24
C GLU A 124 -3.90 -11.70 -9.72
N PRO A 125 -4.42 -10.73 -8.95
CA PRO A 125 -4.13 -10.55 -7.53
C PRO A 125 -4.67 -11.67 -6.64
N ARG A 126 -3.80 -12.11 -5.72
CA ARG A 126 -4.09 -13.01 -4.61
C ARG A 126 -3.84 -12.27 -3.30
N VAL A 127 -4.90 -12.14 -2.49
CA VAL A 127 -4.90 -11.31 -1.28
C VAL A 127 -4.82 -12.15 -0.02
N ALA A 128 -3.87 -11.83 0.86
CA ALA A 128 -3.81 -12.35 2.22
C ALA A 128 -4.21 -11.27 3.23
N MET A 129 -5.32 -11.50 3.91
CA MET A 129 -5.76 -10.66 5.02
C MET A 129 -5.01 -11.09 6.28
N LEU A 130 -3.93 -10.37 6.62
CA LEU A 130 -3.00 -10.83 7.65
C LEU A 130 -3.50 -10.62 9.08
N SER A 131 -3.11 -11.55 9.95
CA SER A 131 -3.28 -11.50 11.39
C SER A 131 -2.11 -12.22 12.08
N PHE A 132 -2.03 -12.10 13.40
CA PHE A 132 -1.17 -12.97 14.21
C PHE A 132 -1.82 -14.33 14.51
N SER A 133 -3.13 -14.47 14.28
CA SER A 133 -3.86 -15.73 14.33
C SER A 133 -3.97 -16.32 12.92
N THR A 134 -4.19 -17.63 12.85
CA THR A 134 -4.55 -18.35 11.63
C THR A 134 -5.86 -19.09 11.92
N LYS A 135 -6.89 -18.82 11.12
CA LYS A 135 -8.19 -19.53 11.11
C LYS A 135 -8.78 -19.83 12.51
N GLY A 136 -8.98 -18.80 13.33
CA GLY A 136 -9.80 -18.89 14.55
C GLY A 136 -9.10 -19.30 15.84
N ASN A 137 -7.81 -19.70 15.82
CA ASN A 137 -7.07 -20.13 17.02
C ASN A 137 -6.85 -19.03 18.10
N ALA A 138 -7.31 -17.80 17.88
CA ALA A 138 -7.38 -16.77 18.91
C ALA A 138 -8.68 -15.95 18.80
N GLY A 139 -9.47 -15.95 19.87
CA GLY A 139 -10.69 -15.14 20.04
C GLY A 139 -10.44 -13.63 20.24
N HIS A 140 -9.38 -13.09 19.64
CA HIS A 140 -8.96 -11.70 19.84
C HIS A 140 -9.72 -10.74 18.91
N PRO A 141 -10.15 -9.55 19.38
CA PRO A 141 -10.93 -8.59 18.57
C PRO A 141 -10.28 -8.24 17.22
N THR A 142 -8.95 -8.06 17.18
CA THR A 142 -8.24 -7.78 15.91
C THR A 142 -8.31 -8.94 14.90
N ALA A 143 -8.30 -10.19 15.36
CA ALA A 143 -8.46 -11.34 14.46
C ALA A 143 -9.91 -11.45 13.96
N ALA A 144 -10.90 -11.12 14.80
CA ALA A 144 -12.30 -11.02 14.39
C ALA A 144 -12.51 -9.96 13.30
N ALA A 145 -11.94 -8.76 13.47
CA ALA A 145 -12.01 -7.69 12.49
C ALA A 145 -11.40 -8.07 11.12
N VAL A 146 -10.30 -8.85 11.12
CA VAL A 146 -9.69 -9.37 9.88
C VAL A 146 -10.58 -10.42 9.21
N ARG A 147 -11.19 -11.34 9.97
CA ARG A 147 -12.16 -12.32 9.43
C ARG A 147 -13.39 -11.64 8.85
N GLU A 148 -13.94 -10.65 9.53
CA GLU A 148 -15.08 -9.86 9.06
C GLU A 148 -14.74 -9.15 7.74
N ALA A 149 -13.59 -8.47 7.68
CA ALA A 149 -13.12 -7.84 6.46
C ALA A 149 -12.87 -8.83 5.31
N THR A 150 -12.39 -10.04 5.60
CA THR A 150 -12.22 -11.10 4.59
C THR A 150 -13.58 -11.50 4.01
N LYS A 151 -14.60 -11.70 4.86
CA LYS A 151 -15.98 -11.97 4.41
C LYS A 151 -16.53 -10.82 3.55
N THR A 152 -16.35 -9.57 4.00
CA THR A 152 -16.77 -8.38 3.25
C THR A 152 -16.04 -8.26 1.90
N LEU A 153 -14.75 -8.59 1.85
CA LEU A 153 -13.95 -8.59 0.63
C LEU A 153 -14.49 -9.61 -0.39
N CYS A 154 -14.66 -10.88 0.03
CA CYS A 154 -15.17 -11.93 -0.86
C CYS A 154 -16.61 -11.67 -1.30
N ALA A 155 -17.45 -11.04 -0.46
CA ALA A 155 -18.79 -10.63 -0.85
C ALA A 155 -18.81 -9.47 -1.87
N ARG A 156 -17.87 -8.52 -1.77
CA ARG A 156 -17.74 -7.38 -2.69
C ARG A 156 -17.07 -7.75 -4.02
N ALA A 157 -16.15 -8.72 -4.01
CA ALA A 157 -15.43 -9.20 -5.19
C ALA A 157 -15.33 -10.74 -5.18
N PRO A 158 -16.41 -11.46 -5.54
CA PRO A 158 -16.43 -12.93 -5.48
C PRO A 158 -15.49 -13.61 -6.50
N HIS A 159 -14.96 -12.87 -7.47
CA HIS A 159 -13.94 -13.32 -8.42
C HIS A 159 -12.51 -13.19 -7.86
N LEU A 160 -12.30 -12.42 -6.79
CA LEU A 160 -10.98 -12.15 -6.24
C LEU A 160 -10.51 -13.30 -5.36
N ILE A 161 -9.30 -13.80 -5.62
CA ILE A 161 -8.69 -14.85 -4.81
C ILE A 161 -8.20 -14.23 -3.49
N ALA A 162 -8.97 -14.41 -2.41
CA ALA A 162 -8.66 -13.87 -1.09
C ALA A 162 -8.92 -14.88 0.05
N ASP A 163 -8.05 -14.92 1.06
CA ASP A 163 -8.19 -15.74 2.28
C ASP A 163 -7.63 -15.00 3.50
N GLY A 164 -8.15 -15.36 4.67
CA GLY A 164 -7.98 -14.64 5.92
C GLY A 164 -8.83 -15.21 7.05
N GLU A 165 -8.38 -15.15 8.30
CA GLU A 165 -7.15 -14.51 8.76
C GLU A 165 -5.93 -15.44 8.68
N LEU A 166 -4.80 -14.91 8.18
CA LEU A 166 -3.57 -15.68 7.94
C LEU A 166 -2.33 -15.05 8.59
N GLN A 167 -1.42 -15.87 9.10
CA GLN A 167 -0.06 -15.43 9.43
C GLN A 167 0.77 -15.17 8.16
N LEU A 168 1.77 -14.29 8.26
CA LEU A 168 2.58 -13.86 7.11
C LEU A 168 3.32 -15.03 6.45
N ASP A 169 3.87 -15.96 7.23
CA ASP A 169 4.56 -17.14 6.71
C ASP A 169 3.61 -18.11 6.00
N ALA A 170 2.40 -18.32 6.53
CA ALA A 170 1.32 -19.05 5.84
C ALA A 170 0.82 -18.39 4.53
N ALA A 171 1.21 -17.13 4.27
CA ALA A 171 0.83 -16.39 3.07
C ALA A 171 1.98 -16.16 2.06
N VAL A 172 3.26 -16.29 2.49
CA VAL A 172 4.45 -16.17 1.59
C VAL A 172 5.22 -17.47 1.36
N VAL A 173 5.06 -18.49 2.21
CA VAL A 173 5.78 -19.77 2.09
C VAL A 173 4.83 -20.82 1.49
N PRO A 174 5.05 -21.30 0.24
CA PRO A 174 4.13 -22.24 -0.41
C PRO A 174 3.88 -23.52 0.40
N GLU A 175 4.92 -24.04 1.05
CA GLU A 175 4.88 -25.23 1.92
C GLU A 175 3.87 -25.08 3.09
N ILE A 176 3.79 -23.87 3.67
CA ILE A 176 2.89 -23.55 4.78
C ILE A 176 1.50 -23.18 4.24
N ALA A 177 1.45 -22.45 3.12
CA ALA A 177 0.22 -22.05 2.47
C ALA A 177 -0.62 -23.27 2.05
N ALA A 178 -0.01 -24.28 1.43
CA ALA A 178 -0.67 -25.53 1.04
C ALA A 178 -1.30 -26.30 2.22
N GLN A 179 -0.80 -26.09 3.45
CA GLN A 179 -1.34 -26.69 4.67
C GLN A 179 -2.38 -25.80 5.38
N SER A 180 -2.43 -24.50 5.06
CA SER A 180 -3.07 -23.49 5.91
C SER A 180 -4.09 -22.60 5.21
N SER A 181 -4.03 -22.41 3.88
CA SER A 181 -4.83 -21.39 3.16
C SER A 181 -5.39 -21.89 1.83
N GLY A 182 -6.57 -21.39 1.45
CA GLY A 182 -7.18 -21.65 0.13
C GLY A 182 -6.52 -20.85 -1.00
N VAL A 183 -5.68 -19.88 -0.65
CA VAL A 183 -4.84 -19.10 -1.59
C VAL A 183 -3.50 -19.83 -1.87
N GLY A 184 -3.17 -20.87 -1.09
CA GLY A 184 -1.98 -21.70 -1.23
C GLY A 184 -1.94 -22.50 -2.52
N GLY A 185 -1.33 -21.91 -3.56
CA GLY A 185 -0.90 -22.59 -4.78
C GLY A 185 0.49 -22.11 -5.20
N GLU A 186 0.87 -22.35 -6.46
CA GLU A 186 2.21 -22.08 -7.00
C GLU A 186 2.69 -20.61 -6.92
N ARG A 187 1.79 -19.66 -6.63
CA ARG A 187 2.09 -18.22 -6.61
C ARG A 187 1.62 -17.62 -5.28
N ALA A 188 2.57 -17.10 -4.50
CA ALA A 188 2.33 -16.53 -3.19
C ALA A 188 1.56 -15.20 -3.27
N CYS A 189 0.92 -14.82 -2.15
CA CYS A 189 0.03 -13.66 -2.09
C CYS A 189 0.76 -12.38 -2.50
N GLN A 190 0.15 -11.55 -3.35
CA GLN A 190 0.72 -10.27 -3.78
C GLN A 190 0.14 -9.07 -3.03
N CYS A 191 -0.85 -9.26 -2.16
CA CYS A 191 -1.39 -8.18 -1.32
C CYS A 191 -1.46 -8.60 0.15
N PHE A 192 -0.86 -7.81 1.03
CA PHE A 192 -0.83 -8.05 2.48
C PHE A 192 -1.41 -6.87 3.24
N HIS A 193 -2.46 -7.08 4.04
CA HIS A 193 -3.02 -6.01 4.87
C HIS A 193 -2.59 -6.08 6.34
N LEU A 194 -2.10 -4.97 6.93
CA LEU A 194 -1.70 -4.86 8.34
C LEU A 194 -2.39 -3.71 9.11
N PRO A 195 -3.04 -3.97 10.26
CA PRO A 195 -3.36 -2.93 11.23
C PRO A 195 -2.08 -2.29 11.79
N ARG A 196 -1.98 -0.96 11.81
CA ARG A 196 -0.73 -0.21 12.12
C ARG A 196 -0.11 -0.57 13.48
N ALA A 197 -0.93 -0.96 14.46
CA ALA A 197 -0.48 -1.44 15.78
C ALA A 197 0.47 -2.66 15.69
N GLN A 198 0.31 -3.49 14.66
CA GLN A 198 1.06 -4.73 14.48
C GLN A 198 2.37 -4.54 13.69
N LEU A 199 2.60 -3.37 13.07
CA LEU A 199 3.80 -3.10 12.26
C LEU A 199 5.14 -3.29 12.99
N ARG A 200 5.22 -3.10 14.32
CA ARG A 200 6.45 -3.39 15.08
C ARG A 200 6.73 -4.89 15.17
N GLN A 201 5.72 -5.69 15.49
CA GLN A 201 5.83 -7.15 15.52
C GLN A 201 6.01 -7.72 14.12
N HIS A 202 5.27 -7.23 13.12
CA HIS A 202 5.42 -7.69 11.74
C HIS A 202 6.73 -7.22 11.09
N ARG A 203 7.31 -6.04 11.38
CA ARG A 203 8.69 -5.75 10.95
C ARG A 203 9.70 -6.76 11.47
N LEU A 204 9.48 -7.32 12.66
CA LEU A 204 10.27 -8.44 13.18
C LEU A 204 9.89 -9.76 12.50
N GLN A 205 8.61 -10.05 12.25
CA GLN A 205 8.18 -11.28 11.56
C GLN A 205 8.59 -11.28 10.09
N THR A 206 8.37 -10.23 9.29
CA THR A 206 8.92 -10.04 7.95
C THR A 206 10.44 -10.25 7.99
N ARG A 207 11.18 -9.56 8.86
CA ARG A 207 12.62 -9.81 9.01
C ARG A 207 12.96 -11.25 9.40
N ARG A 208 12.13 -11.96 10.18
CA ARG A 208 12.33 -13.36 10.60
C ARG A 208 11.94 -14.37 9.51
N ALA A 209 10.86 -14.18 8.79
CA ALA A 209 10.38 -15.01 7.68
C ALA A 209 11.36 -14.92 6.51
N PHE A 210 11.71 -13.71 6.08
CA PHE A 210 12.76 -13.51 5.09
C PHE A 210 14.12 -14.02 5.60
N ARG A 211 14.48 -13.88 6.90
CA ARG A 211 15.69 -14.53 7.46
C ARG A 211 15.63 -16.06 7.50
N ARG A 212 14.46 -16.68 7.72
CA ARG A 212 14.27 -18.14 7.64
C ARG A 212 14.57 -18.62 6.21
N LEU A 213 14.07 -17.89 5.22
CA LEU A 213 14.36 -18.15 3.81
C LEU A 213 15.83 -17.88 3.45
N HIS A 214 16.47 -16.84 4.00
CA HIS A 214 17.90 -16.56 3.78
C HIS A 214 18.87 -17.51 4.53
N ARG A 215 18.41 -18.29 5.52
CA ARG A 215 19.32 -19.06 6.40
C ARG A 215 20.02 -20.25 5.73
N ARG A 216 19.76 -20.55 4.46
CA ARG A 216 20.38 -21.70 3.77
C ARG A 216 21.82 -21.47 3.26
N ARG A 217 22.36 -20.24 3.14
CA ARG A 217 23.79 -20.02 2.78
C ARG A 217 24.42 -18.73 3.37
N SER A 218 25.71 -18.84 3.73
CA SER A 218 26.77 -17.83 3.96
C SER A 218 27.10 -17.33 5.39
N HIS A 219 28.42 -17.24 5.65
CA HIS A 219 29.11 -16.95 6.92
C HIS A 219 29.36 -15.44 7.18
N PRO A 220 29.74 -15.02 8.42
CA PRO A 220 29.90 -13.61 8.79
C PRO A 220 31.30 -13.05 8.52
N ALA A 221 31.39 -11.74 8.25
CA ALA A 221 32.62 -10.95 8.31
C ALA A 221 32.33 -9.53 8.81
N GLY A 222 33.27 -8.99 9.61
CA GLY A 222 33.14 -7.73 10.35
C GLY A 222 33.50 -6.44 9.57
N PRO A 223 33.56 -5.28 10.27
CA PRO A 223 33.49 -3.96 9.64
C PRO A 223 34.84 -3.27 9.41
N LEU A 224 34.88 -2.37 8.43
CA LEU A 224 35.88 -1.31 8.27
C LEU A 224 35.19 -0.03 7.74
N ALA A 225 35.67 1.15 8.15
CA ALA A 225 35.04 2.44 7.88
C ALA A 225 36.05 3.51 7.43
N THR A 226 35.65 4.40 6.52
CA THR A 226 36.35 5.65 6.11
C THR A 226 35.36 6.72 5.64
N ARG A 227 35.83 7.97 5.46
CA ARG A 227 35.02 9.24 5.45
C ARG A 227 34.97 9.92 4.05
N GLU A 228 34.46 11.15 3.79
CA GLU A 228 33.81 12.25 4.57
C GLU A 228 32.50 12.71 3.86
N ARG A 229 32.55 13.80 3.05
CA ARG A 229 31.45 14.76 2.80
C ARG A 229 31.41 15.25 1.33
N PRO A 230 30.59 16.25 0.94
CA PRO A 230 29.13 16.16 0.91
C PRO A 230 28.54 16.56 -0.46
N LEU A 231 27.44 15.91 -0.88
CA LEU A 231 26.50 16.49 -1.85
C LEU A 231 25.07 16.18 -1.40
N ALA A 232 24.16 17.14 -1.56
CA ALA A 232 22.83 17.10 -0.96
C ALA A 232 21.84 16.18 -1.70
N ARG A 233 22.05 14.86 -1.60
CA ARG A 233 20.98 13.86 -1.77
C ARG A 233 20.47 13.44 -0.40
N ARG A 234 19.14 13.46 -0.19
CA ARG A 234 18.49 12.72 0.90
C ARG A 234 17.95 11.36 0.45
N GLU A 235 18.65 10.74 -0.51
CA GLU A 235 18.69 9.28 -0.59
C GLU A 235 19.31 8.72 0.69
N ARG A 236 18.76 7.62 1.22
CA ARG A 236 19.40 6.91 2.33
C ARG A 236 20.65 6.21 1.80
N ARG A 237 21.83 6.72 2.14
CA ARG A 237 23.13 6.20 1.69
C ARG A 237 23.25 4.67 1.82
N GLY A 238 23.56 4.03 0.69
CA GLY A 238 24.50 2.89 0.59
C GLY A 238 24.07 1.56 1.20
N HIS A 239 23.60 0.64 0.35
CA HIS A 239 23.57 -0.79 0.64
C HIS A 239 24.16 -1.60 -0.52
N ARG A 240 25.27 -2.30 -0.27
CA ARG A 240 25.90 -3.23 -1.23
C ARG A 240 24.88 -4.27 -1.71
N GLU A 241 24.86 -4.51 -3.02
CA GLU A 241 23.77 -5.16 -3.77
C GLU A 241 23.77 -6.70 -3.73
N ARG A 242 23.87 -7.32 -2.55
CA ARG A 242 23.66 -8.77 -2.43
C ARG A 242 22.65 -9.10 -1.35
N GLY A 243 21.46 -9.56 -1.79
CA GLY A 243 20.49 -10.28 -0.94
C GLY A 243 19.59 -9.42 -0.05
N ARG A 244 19.22 -8.19 -0.42
CA ARG A 244 18.33 -7.33 0.37
C ARG A 244 17.02 -7.03 -0.35
N ILE A 245 15.95 -6.88 0.44
CA ILE A 245 14.62 -6.50 -0.01
C ILE A 245 14.57 -4.97 -0.18
N THR A 246 14.06 -4.51 -1.32
CA THR A 246 13.79 -3.09 -1.58
C THR A 246 12.32 -2.80 -1.33
N ALA A 247 12.02 -1.64 -0.74
CA ALA A 247 10.66 -1.19 -0.45
C ALA A 247 10.45 0.21 -1.03
N ILE A 248 9.49 0.36 -1.95
CA ILE A 248 9.12 1.63 -2.59
C ILE A 248 7.72 1.99 -2.10
N GLN A 249 7.54 3.19 -1.54
CA GLN A 249 6.24 3.66 -1.06
C GLN A 249 5.47 4.36 -2.18
N ALA A 250 4.20 4.02 -2.36
CA ALA A 250 3.26 4.75 -3.20
C ALA A 250 1.97 5.05 -2.43
N ALA A 251 1.33 6.17 -2.75
CA ALA A 251 -0.04 6.44 -2.33
C ALA A 251 -0.98 6.02 -3.46
N SER A 252 -2.02 5.23 -3.14
CA SER A 252 -3.01 4.82 -4.14
C SER A 252 -4.03 5.94 -4.33
N LEU A 253 -3.79 6.79 -5.31
CA LEU A 253 -4.73 7.81 -5.78
C LEU A 253 -5.11 7.48 -7.23
N LYS A 254 -6.07 6.56 -7.42
CA LYS A 254 -6.71 6.37 -8.73
C LYS A 254 -7.58 7.59 -9.04
N ALA A 255 -6.99 8.58 -9.69
CA ALA A 255 -7.73 9.63 -10.36
C ALA A 255 -8.22 9.11 -11.73
N GLN A 256 -9.53 8.88 -11.81
CA GLN A 256 -10.31 8.95 -13.06
C GLN A 256 -9.90 8.03 -14.24
N GLU A 257 -10.36 6.78 -14.19
CA GLU A 257 -10.85 6.11 -15.42
C GLU A 257 -12.27 6.61 -15.81
N ALA A 258 -12.98 7.25 -14.86
CA ALA A 258 -14.37 7.72 -14.99
C ALA A 258 -14.56 9.09 -15.70
N ILE A 259 -13.62 9.52 -16.56
CA ILE A 259 -13.75 10.71 -17.43
C ILE A 259 -13.73 10.34 -18.94
N ARG A 260 -13.60 9.05 -19.29
CA ARG A 260 -13.62 8.57 -20.69
C ARG A 260 -14.91 7.85 -21.10
N MET A 261 -16.04 8.16 -20.45
CA MET A 261 -17.41 7.86 -20.90
C MET A 261 -18.26 9.11 -20.76
#